data_AF-A0A926TGW0-F1
#
_entry.id   AF-A0A926TGW0-F1
#
_cell.length_a   1.000
_cell.length_b   1.000
_cell.length_c   1.000
_cell.angle_alpha   90.00
_cell.angle_beta   90.00
_cell.angle_gamma   90.00
#
_symmetry.space_group_name_H-M   'P 1'
#
loop_
_entity.id
_entity.type
_entity.pdbx_description
1 polymer ?
#
loop_
_entity_poly.entity_id
_entity_poly.type
_entity_poly.pdbx_seq_one_letter_code
_entity_poly.pdbx_strand_id
1 'polypeptide(L)'
;SHARLGLYGSIGMASSLLGLSIFAERLVPALVLIALLGACAAIIGIPMQTAIQEETPEAMRGKVFGLQNNAINIALSLPLALTGVAETFLGVHVVFLGLAVLVVAGSIFTWYISRTGSIEP
;
A
#
# COMPACT_ATOMS: atom_id res chain seq x y z
N SER A 1 -6.58 14.96 -9.69
CA SER A 1 -5.14 14.95 -9.37
C SER A 1 -4.74 13.72 -8.56
N HIS A 2 -5.42 13.41 -7.45
CA HIS A 2 -5.11 12.28 -6.55
C HIS A 2 -5.20 10.88 -7.17
N ALA A 3 -6.19 10.60 -8.02
CA ALA A 3 -6.32 9.28 -8.66
C ALA A 3 -5.14 8.91 -9.58
N ARG A 4 -4.48 9.90 -10.22
CA ARG A 4 -3.29 9.66 -11.04
C ARG A 4 -2.07 9.36 -10.18
N LEU A 5 -1.92 10.06 -9.06
CA LEU A 5 -0.83 9.83 -8.09
C LEU A 5 -0.95 8.43 -7.47
N GLY A 6 -2.16 7.99 -7.12
CA GLY A 6 -2.41 6.63 -6.65
C GLY A 6 -2.04 5.55 -7.68
N LEU A 7 -2.32 5.79 -8.96
CA LEU A 7 -1.95 4.89 -10.06
C LEU A 7 -0.43 4.78 -10.25
N TYR A 8 0.29 5.92 -10.28
CA TYR A 8 1.74 5.88 -10.43
C TYR A 8 2.42 5.25 -9.21
N GLY A 9 1.96 5.57 -8.00
CA GLY A 9 2.48 4.96 -6.78
C GLY A 9 2.26 3.45 -6.75
N SER A 10 1.07 2.97 -7.10
CA SER A 10 0.74 1.53 -7.07
C SER A 10 1.52 0.73 -8.12
N ILE A 11 1.68 1.27 -9.33
CA ILE A 11 2.54 0.66 -10.36
C ILE A 11 3.97 0.56 -9.85
N GLY A 12 4.52 1.64 -9.28
CA GLY A 12 5.88 1.64 -8.74
C GLY A 12 6.07 0.65 -7.58
N MET A 13 5.08 0.53 -6.68
CA MET A 13 5.10 -0.46 -5.61
C MET A 13 5.06 -1.90 -6.17
N ALA A 14 4.16 -2.19 -7.11
CA ALA A 14 4.06 -3.50 -7.74
C ALA A 14 5.35 -3.87 -8.48
N SER A 15 5.91 -2.96 -9.28
CA SER A 15 7.19 -3.16 -9.97
C SER A 15 8.35 -3.39 -9.00
N SER A 16 8.39 -2.68 -7.87
CA SER A 16 9.42 -2.86 -6.85
C SER A 16 9.31 -4.25 -6.19
N LEU A 17 8.09 -4.70 -5.89
CA LEU A 17 7.84 -6.04 -5.33
C LEU A 17 8.17 -7.16 -6.32
N LEU A 18 7.85 -6.99 -7.61
CA LEU A 18 8.28 -7.92 -8.66
C LEU A 18 9.81 -7.97 -8.78
N GLY A 19 10.49 -6.82 -8.70
CA GLY A 19 11.95 -6.76 -8.66
C GLY A 19 12.51 -7.47 -7.43
N LEU A 20 11.92 -7.27 -6.26
CA LEU A 20 12.33 -7.94 -5.02
C LEU A 20 12.14 -9.45 -5.10
N SER A 21 11.09 -9.92 -5.78
CA SER A 21 10.91 -11.35 -6.04
C SER A 21 12.10 -11.97 -6.77
N ILE A 22 12.82 -11.22 -7.62
CA ILE A 22 13.97 -11.74 -8.39
C ILE A 22 15.30 -11.48 -7.68
N PHE A 23 15.43 -10.33 -6.99
CA PHE A 23 16.70 -9.84 -6.46
C PHE A 23 16.78 -9.83 -4.93
N ALA A 24 15.86 -10.50 -4.22
CA ALA A 24 15.82 -10.54 -2.74
C ALA A 24 17.16 -10.95 -2.11
N GLU A 25 17.89 -11.87 -2.74
CA GLU A 25 19.15 -12.41 -2.22
C GLU A 25 20.38 -11.52 -2.52
N ARG A 26 20.19 -10.40 -3.23
CA ARG A 26 21.25 -9.47 -3.62
C ARG A 26 21.09 -8.17 -2.85
N LEU A 27 22.02 -7.90 -1.93
CA LEU A 27 21.95 -6.75 -1.01
C LEU A 27 21.68 -5.40 -1.70
N VAL A 28 22.54 -5.01 -2.66
CA VAL A 28 22.46 -3.68 -3.29
C VAL A 28 21.14 -3.47 -4.05
N PRO A 29 20.73 -4.33 -5.00
CA PRO A 29 19.46 -4.13 -5.70
C PRO A 29 18.25 -4.26 -4.76
N ALA A 30 18.29 -5.15 -3.75
CA ALA A 30 17.22 -5.23 -2.76
C ALA A 30 17.04 -3.91 -1.99
N LEU A 31 18.14 -3.27 -1.55
CA LEU A 31 18.08 -1.97 -0.88
C LEU A 31 17.50 -0.88 -1.79
N VAL A 32 17.92 -0.83 -3.05
CA VAL A 32 17.39 0.14 -4.02
C VAL A 32 15.89 -0.08 -4.24
N LEU A 33 15.46 -1.33 -4.38
CA LEU A 33 14.06 -1.68 -4.60
C LEU A 33 13.20 -1.41 -3.36
N ILE A 34 13.70 -1.64 -2.15
CA ILE A 34 13.00 -1.29 -0.90
C ILE A 34 12.86 0.23 -0.76
N ALA A 35 13.92 0.99 -1.08
CA ALA A 35 13.85 2.44 -1.08
C ALA A 35 12.83 2.97 -2.10
N LEU A 36 12.79 2.38 -3.30
CA LEU A 36 11.82 2.71 -4.33
C LEU A 36 10.39 2.34 -3.88
N LEU A 37 10.20 1.16 -3.29
CA LEU A 37 8.92 0.71 -2.73
C LEU A 37 8.39 1.73 -1.70
N GLY A 38 9.24 2.18 -0.78
CA GLY A 38 8.90 3.19 0.22
C GLY A 38 8.56 4.55 -0.39
N ALA A 39 9.34 5.01 -1.37
CA ALA A 39 9.08 6.26 -2.08
C ALA A 39 7.73 6.22 -2.83
N CYS A 40 7.44 5.12 -3.52
CA CYS A 40 6.16 4.92 -4.20
C CYS A 40 4.99 4.84 -3.21
N ALA A 41 5.17 4.16 -2.06
CA ALA A 41 4.16 4.13 -1.01
C ALA A 41 3.88 5.52 -0.43
N ALA A 42 4.91 6.36 -0.26
CA ALA A 42 4.75 7.73 0.23
C ALA A 42 3.93 8.62 -0.73
N ILE A 43 4.09 8.45 -2.05
CA ILE A 43 3.31 9.15 -3.08
C ILE A 43 1.81 8.86 -2.94
N ILE A 44 1.42 7.70 -2.41
CA ILE A 44 0.02 7.34 -2.15
C ILE A 44 -0.39 7.78 -0.74
N GLY A 45 0.40 7.40 0.27
CA GLY A 45 0.05 7.53 1.67
C GLY A 45 -0.02 8.97 2.16
N ILE A 46 0.86 9.86 1.67
CA ILE A 46 0.86 11.27 2.08
C ILE A 46 -0.40 11.98 1.54
N PRO A 47 -0.68 11.99 0.21
CA PRO A 47 -1.85 12.70 -0.31
C PRO A 47 -3.17 12.13 0.19
N MET A 48 -3.24 10.81 0.45
CA MET A 48 -4.43 10.19 1.00
C MET A 48 -4.70 10.66 2.44
N GLN A 49 -3.66 10.77 3.26
CA GLN A 49 -3.81 11.32 4.61
C GLN A 49 -4.19 12.80 4.58
N THR A 50 -3.58 13.61 3.69
CA THR A 50 -3.93 15.03 3.59
C THR A 50 -5.36 15.23 3.10
N ALA A 51 -5.81 14.44 2.12
CA ALA A 51 -7.20 14.50 1.64
C ALA A 51 -8.20 14.17 2.75
N ILE A 52 -7.93 13.15 3.57
CA ILE A 52 -8.78 12.82 4.72
C ILE A 52 -8.81 13.96 5.74
N GLN A 53 -7.69 14.66 5.98
CA GLN A 53 -7.67 15.81 6.89
C GLN A 53 -8.47 17.00 6.36
N GLU A 54 -8.38 17.25 5.06
CA GLU A 54 -9.04 18.36 4.37
C GLU A 54 -10.56 18.18 4.38
N GLU A 55 -11.03 16.96 4.11
CA GLU A 55 -12.46 16.61 4.10
C GLU A 55 -13.04 16.37 5.51
N THR A 56 -12.21 16.18 6.54
CA THR A 56 -12.68 15.94 7.91
C THR A 56 -12.85 17.25 8.69
N PRO A 57 -14.07 17.53 9.22
CA PRO A 57 -14.31 18.70 10.08
C PRO A 57 -13.41 18.73 11.31
N GLU A 58 -12.96 19.92 11.72
CA GLU A 58 -11.95 20.07 12.78
C GLU A 58 -12.32 19.37 14.09
N ALA A 59 -13.59 19.47 14.50
CA ALA A 59 -14.11 18.85 15.71
C ALA A 59 -14.07 17.30 15.69
N MET A 60 -13.95 16.69 14.51
CA MET A 60 -13.97 15.23 14.31
C MET A 60 -12.62 14.67 13.84
N ARG A 61 -11.65 15.51 13.47
CA ARG A 61 -10.31 15.08 13.00
C ARG A 61 -9.67 14.07 13.94
N GLY A 62 -9.63 14.36 15.24
CA GLY A 62 -9.04 13.45 16.24
C GLY A 62 -9.74 12.07 16.30
N LYS A 63 -11.07 12.03 16.10
CA LYS A 63 -11.84 10.78 16.10
C LYS A 63 -11.60 9.96 14.82
N VAL A 64 -11.59 10.62 13.66
CA VAL A 64 -11.35 9.97 12.36
C VAL A 64 -9.92 9.45 12.26
N PHE A 65 -8.91 10.25 12.62
CA PHE A 65 -7.51 9.83 12.64
C PHE A 65 -7.23 8.76 13.69
N GLY A 66 -7.90 8.84 14.85
CA GLY A 66 -7.84 7.80 15.88
C GLY A 66 -8.37 6.45 15.37
N LEU A 67 -9.51 6.45 14.66
CA LEU A 67 -10.05 5.23 14.06
C LEU A 67 -9.15 4.71 12.94
N GLN A 68 -8.67 5.60 12.06
CA GLN A 68 -7.77 5.25 10.96
C GLN A 68 -6.49 4.60 11.46
N ASN A 69 -5.83 5.19 12.47
CA ASN A 69 -4.60 4.64 13.02
C ASN A 69 -4.81 3.26 13.65
N ASN A 70 -5.93 3.05 14.34
CA ASN A 70 -6.28 1.73 14.88
C ASN A 70 -6.52 0.71 13.76
N ALA A 71 -7.27 1.08 12.72
CA ALA A 71 -7.52 0.20 11.58
C ALA A 71 -6.22 -0.20 10.87
N ILE A 72 -5.30 0.75 10.66
CA ILE A 72 -3.97 0.48 10.07
C ILE A 72 -3.17 -0.48 10.95
N ASN A 73 -3.11 -0.23 12.27
CA ASN A 73 -2.37 -1.11 13.18
C ASN A 73 -2.93 -2.55 13.19
N ILE A 74 -4.25 -2.72 13.15
CA ILE A 74 -4.89 -4.03 13.04
C ILE A 74 -4.52 -4.68 11.70
N ALA A 75 -4.66 -3.95 10.60
CA ALA A 75 -4.36 -4.44 9.26
C ALA A 75 -2.88 -4.86 9.11
N LEU A 76 -1.94 -4.15 9.73
CA LEU A 76 -0.50 -4.46 9.70
C LEU A 76 -0.11 -5.65 10.60
N SER A 77 -0.88 -5.93 11.64
CA SER A 77 -0.58 -7.03 12.58
C SER A 77 -0.65 -8.40 11.88
N LEU A 78 -1.60 -8.58 10.96
CA LEU A 78 -1.80 -9.85 10.26
C LEU A 78 -0.66 -10.19 9.28
N PRO A 79 -0.24 -9.30 8.35
CA PRO A 79 0.96 -9.51 7.55
C PRO A 79 2.20 -9.75 8.40
N LEU A 80 2.41 -8.97 9.47
CA LEU A 80 3.58 -9.12 10.33
C LEU A 80 3.64 -10.52 10.99
N ALA A 81 2.51 -11.01 11.49
CA ALA A 81 2.42 -12.34 12.07
C ALA A 81 2.63 -13.46 11.04
N LEU A 82 2.18 -13.24 9.79
CA LEU A 82 2.17 -14.28 8.75
C LEU A 82 3.40 -14.29 7.85
N THR A 83 4.12 -13.17 7.69
CA THR A 83 5.18 -13.04 6.67
C THR A 83 6.32 -14.04 6.89
N GLY A 84 6.81 -14.21 8.12
CA GLY A 84 7.89 -15.17 8.40
C GLY A 84 7.46 -16.63 8.23
N VAL A 85 6.21 -16.96 8.57
CA VAL A 85 5.63 -18.28 8.32
C VAL A 85 5.50 -18.51 6.82
N ALA A 86 4.92 -17.56 6.09
CA ALA A 86 4.75 -17.62 4.65
C ALA A 86 6.11 -17.74 3.92
N GLU A 87 7.12 -16.99 4.36
CA GLU A 87 8.48 -17.07 3.81
C GLU A 87 9.08 -18.45 4.02
N THR A 88 8.93 -19.02 5.22
CA THR A 88 9.49 -20.35 5.56
C THR A 88 8.90 -21.46 4.69
N PHE A 89 7.58 -21.40 4.40
CA PHE A 89 6.89 -22.45 3.65
C PHE A 89 6.84 -22.22 2.14
N LEU A 90 6.76 -20.96 1.70
CA LEU A 90 6.56 -20.60 0.29
C LEU A 90 7.81 -20.00 -0.37
N GLY A 91 8.79 -19.59 0.43
CA GLY A 91 9.98 -18.87 -0.02
C GLY A 91 9.71 -17.37 -0.24
N VAL A 92 10.75 -16.57 -0.03
CA VAL A 92 10.70 -15.10 -0.14
C VAL A 92 10.23 -14.61 -1.52
N HIS A 93 10.56 -15.36 -2.58
CA HIS A 93 10.20 -15.05 -3.96
C HIS A 93 8.67 -15.06 -4.15
N VAL A 94 7.98 -16.07 -3.63
CA VAL A 94 6.52 -16.23 -3.71
C VAL A 94 5.81 -15.22 -2.82
N VAL A 95 6.37 -14.92 -1.64
CA VAL A 95 5.83 -13.89 -0.75
C VAL A 95 5.79 -12.52 -1.44
N PHE A 96 6.89 -12.10 -2.07
CA PHE A 96 6.92 -10.82 -2.79
C PHE A 96 5.98 -10.78 -4.00
N LEU A 97 5.83 -11.89 -4.74
CA LEU A 97 4.82 -11.99 -5.81
C LEU A 97 3.40 -11.85 -5.27
N GLY A 98 3.09 -12.54 -4.17
CA GLY A 98 1.79 -12.43 -3.50
C GLY A 98 1.48 -11.01 -3.06
N LEU A 99 2.46 -10.31 -2.47
CA LEU A 99 2.33 -8.90 -2.10
C LEU A 99 2.12 -8.00 -3.33
N ALA A 100 2.80 -8.26 -4.45
CA ALA A 100 2.60 -7.51 -5.69
C ALA A 100 1.15 -7.68 -6.20
N VAL A 101 0.62 -8.90 -6.17
CA VAL A 101 -0.77 -9.18 -6.53
C VAL A 101 -1.75 -8.46 -5.59
N LEU A 102 -1.50 -8.46 -4.28
CA LEU A 102 -2.33 -7.75 -3.31
C LEU A 102 -2.33 -6.22 -3.54
N VAL A 103 -1.18 -5.62 -3.86
CA VAL A 103 -1.09 -4.20 -4.23
C VAL A 103 -1.93 -3.90 -5.46
N VAL A 104 -1.81 -4.72 -6.51
CA VAL A 104 -2.59 -4.55 -7.75
C VAL A 104 -4.09 -4.70 -7.47
N ALA A 105 -4.49 -5.75 -6.74
CA ALA A 105 -5.89 -5.99 -6.38
C ALA A 105 -6.48 -4.85 -5.55
N GLY A 106 -5.75 -4.38 -4.52
CA GLY A 106 -6.15 -3.25 -3.69
C GLY A 106 -6.27 -1.95 -4.49
N SER A 107 -5.40 -1.75 -5.47
CA SER A 107 -5.42 -0.59 -6.37
C SER A 107 -6.65 -0.61 -7.29
N ILE A 108 -6.96 -1.77 -7.89
CA ILE A 108 -8.17 -1.97 -8.70
C ILE A 108 -9.42 -1.77 -7.85
N PHE A 109 -9.45 -2.33 -6.63
CA PHE A 109 -10.57 -2.20 -5.71
C PHE A 109 -10.83 -0.73 -5.33
N THR A 110 -9.77 0.00 -4.98
CA THR A 110 -9.86 1.43 -4.64
C THR A 110 -10.35 2.28 -5.81
N TRP A 111 -9.85 1.97 -7.02
CA TRP A 111 -10.29 2.63 -8.24
C TRP A 111 -11.77 2.36 -8.55
N TYR A 112 -12.21 1.12 -8.37
CA TYR A 112 -13.61 0.73 -8.58
C TYR A 112 -14.55 1.48 -7.64
N ILE A 113 -14.22 1.57 -6.35
CA ILE A 113 -14.98 2.33 -5.35
C ILE A 113 -15.04 3.81 -5.73
N SER A 114 -13.89 4.39 -6.11
CA SER A 114 -13.80 5.80 -6.46
C SER A 114 -14.62 6.18 -7.69
N ARG A 115 -14.86 5.24 -8.62
CA ARG A 115 -15.73 5.45 -9.79
C ARG A 115 -17.22 5.18 -9.52
N THR A 116 -17.52 4.30 -8.58
CA THR A 116 -18.91 3.91 -8.28
C THR A 116 -19.55 4.87 -7.27
N GLY A 117 -18.77 5.41 -6.32
CA GLY A 117 -19.22 6.39 -5.34
C GLY A 117 -19.48 7.81 -5.90
N SER A 118 -19.19 8.07 -7.18
CA SER A 118 -19.49 9.33 -7.85
C SER A 118 -20.84 9.34 -8.58
N ILE A 119 -21.73 8.39 -8.29
CA ILE A 119 -23.08 8.32 -8.86
C ILE A 119 -24.12 8.48 -7.74
N GLU A 120 -24.25 9.69 -7.23
CA GLU A 120 -25.50 10.18 -6.63
C GLU A 120 -25.74 11.60 -7.19
N PRO A 121 -26.86 11.84 -7.90
CA PRO A 121 -27.27 13.18 -8.33
C PRO A 121 -27.79 14.04 -7.17
#